data_AF-C6WE87-F1
#
_entry.id   AF-C6WE87-F1
#
_cell.length_a   1.000
_cell.length_b   1.000
_cell.length_c   1.000
_cell.angle_alpha   90.00
_cell.angle_beta   90.00
_cell.angle_gamma   90.00
#
_symmetry.space_group_name_H-M   'P 1'
#
loop_
_entity.id
_entity.type
_entity.pdbx_description
1 polymer ?
#
loop_
_entity_poly.entity_id
_entity_poly.type
_entity_poly.pdbx_seq_one_letter_code
_entity_poly.pdbx_strand_id
1 'polypeptide(L)'
;MKSFRSSLFAAVGAAAVLLSACGSETSGTALPAADATASSTAEESAPTSSSAAKSSAAKPTAADAPVASGDVAAPGSEFEVGQRAVVNFKYGTSKTGVIAITVDSIEAGDPADLAKYGDKAAGITPFYIRATVENVGGTDLAYSSLRLRGIKADGKTSSVIITGETDNCQTVNAGKDFTTAGAKFQTCVLQAGNAAEKITGAKYDAAEEYTKSPVVWKG
;
A
#
# COMPACT_ATOMS: atom_id res chain seq x y z
N MET A 1 48.42 -27.72 -1.96
CA MET A 1 49.05 -27.44 -3.27
C MET A 1 48.26 -26.28 -3.90
N LYS A 2 48.65 -25.01 -3.71
CA LYS A 2 49.38 -24.13 -4.67
C LYS A 2 48.85 -24.28 -6.11
N SER A 3 48.29 -23.27 -6.81
CA SER A 3 48.80 -21.89 -7.06
C SER A 3 47.65 -21.01 -7.63
N PHE A 4 47.35 -19.83 -7.08
CA PHE A 4 47.73 -18.46 -7.53
C PHE A 4 47.74 -18.18 -9.05
N ARG A 5 46.91 -17.22 -9.50
CA ARG A 5 47.32 -16.08 -10.34
C ARG A 5 46.45 -14.84 -10.07
N SER A 6 47.13 -13.79 -9.61
CA SER A 6 46.67 -12.41 -9.40
C SER A 6 46.39 -11.68 -10.72
N SER A 7 45.56 -10.63 -10.66
CA SER A 7 45.86 -9.32 -11.27
C SER A 7 45.10 -8.22 -10.53
N LEU A 8 45.89 -7.31 -9.95
CA LEU A 8 45.49 -6.02 -9.39
C LEU A 8 45.01 -5.09 -10.52
N PHE A 9 44.05 -4.21 -10.22
CA PHE A 9 44.17 -2.78 -10.57
C PHE A 9 43.52 -1.95 -9.45
N ALA A 10 44.34 -1.06 -8.88
CA ALA A 10 43.97 -0.08 -7.88
C ALA A 10 43.48 1.20 -8.57
N ALA A 11 42.47 1.83 -8.00
CA ALA A 11 42.23 3.26 -8.18
C ALA A 11 41.79 3.85 -6.83
N VAL A 12 42.72 4.62 -6.28
CA VAL A 12 42.61 5.42 -5.05
C VAL A 12 41.69 6.60 -5.33
N GLY A 13 40.72 6.82 -4.44
CA GLY A 13 39.84 7.99 -4.46
C GLY A 13 39.40 8.33 -3.05
N ALA A 14 40.33 8.90 -2.26
CA ALA A 14 40.03 9.49 -0.96
C ALA A 14 39.39 10.87 -1.17
N ALA A 15 38.15 11.03 -0.72
CA ALA A 15 37.54 12.33 -0.48
C ALA A 15 36.96 12.32 0.93
N ALA A 16 37.81 12.66 1.91
CA ALA A 16 37.38 13.00 3.26
C ALA A 16 36.78 14.40 3.24
N VAL A 17 35.47 14.50 3.42
CA VAL A 17 34.81 15.77 3.73
C VAL A 17 34.56 15.80 5.23
N LEU A 18 35.51 16.39 5.95
CA LEU A 18 35.33 16.84 7.32
C LEU A 18 34.57 18.17 7.26
N LEU A 19 33.29 18.18 7.63
CA LEU A 19 32.61 19.41 8.00
C LEU A 19 32.58 19.55 9.52
N SER A 20 33.29 20.59 9.93
CA SER A 20 33.47 21.14 11.26
C SER A 20 32.19 21.66 11.91
N ALA A 21 32.18 21.54 13.23
CA ALA A 21 31.25 22.12 14.19
C ALA A 21 31.08 23.65 14.10
N CYS A 22 29.87 24.13 14.41
CA CYS A 22 29.57 25.36 15.19
C CYS A 22 28.04 25.41 15.37
N GLY A 23 27.50 25.22 16.58
CA GLY A 23 27.13 26.32 17.49
C GLY A 23 25.62 26.61 17.34
N SER A 24 24.81 26.87 18.35
CA SER A 24 25.01 27.12 19.77
C SER A 24 23.68 26.85 20.47
N GLU A 25 23.77 26.46 21.73
CA GLU A 25 22.65 26.36 22.67
C GLU A 25 21.89 27.69 22.75
N THR A 26 20.56 27.63 22.71
CA THR A 26 19.71 28.70 23.23
C THR A 26 19.11 28.23 24.54
N SER A 27 19.77 28.64 25.62
CA SER A 27 19.16 28.76 26.95
C SER A 27 18.16 29.91 26.91
N GLY A 28 16.90 29.63 27.28
CA GLY A 28 15.83 30.61 27.26
C GLY A 28 14.65 30.23 28.15
N THR A 29 14.90 30.23 29.46
CA THR A 29 13.98 30.64 30.55
C THR A 29 12.58 30.01 30.62
N ALA A 30 12.44 29.07 31.57
CA ALA A 30 11.20 28.83 32.29
C ALA A 30 10.87 29.97 33.25
N LEU A 31 9.57 30.27 33.42
CA LEU A 31 8.84 30.71 34.64
C LEU A 31 7.52 31.41 34.23
N PRO A 32 6.46 31.44 35.06
CA PRO A 32 6.04 30.50 36.10
C PRO A 32 4.58 30.00 35.93
N ALA A 33 4.27 28.95 36.68
CA ALA A 33 2.92 28.54 37.06
C ALA A 33 2.38 29.41 38.22
N ALA A 34 1.05 29.56 38.30
CA ALA A 34 0.24 29.71 39.52
C ALA A 34 -1.21 29.97 39.07
N ASP A 35 -2.12 29.02 39.31
CA ASP A 35 -3.04 28.98 40.48
C ASP A 35 -4.16 30.02 40.32
N ALA A 36 -5.42 29.78 40.66
CA ALA A 36 -6.18 28.62 41.12
C ALA A 36 -7.62 29.13 41.28
N THR A 37 -8.52 28.21 41.65
CA THR A 37 -9.74 28.45 42.43
C THR A 37 -11.00 28.74 41.60
N ALA A 38 -12.18 28.20 41.87
CA ALA A 38 -12.67 26.96 42.48
C ALA A 38 -14.20 27.02 42.32
N SER A 39 -14.81 25.85 42.16
CA SER A 39 -16.12 25.40 42.66
C SER A 39 -17.32 26.35 42.81
N SER A 40 -18.43 25.97 42.17
CA SER A 40 -19.75 25.64 42.79
C SER A 40 -20.74 25.33 41.64
N THR A 41 -21.70 24.41 41.65
CA THR A 41 -22.48 23.72 42.68
C THR A 41 -23.13 22.46 42.05
N ALA A 42 -23.51 21.51 42.92
CA ALA A 42 -24.36 20.32 42.74
C ALA A 42 -25.73 20.61 42.05
N GLU A 43 -26.63 19.69 41.72
CA GLU A 43 -27.00 18.39 42.28
C GLU A 43 -27.99 17.68 41.32
N GLU A 44 -27.89 16.35 41.25
CA GLU A 44 -28.98 15.36 41.19
C GLU A 44 -30.20 15.51 40.28
N SER A 45 -30.37 14.54 39.38
CA SER A 45 -31.51 13.61 39.42
C SER A 45 -31.31 12.44 38.44
N ALA A 46 -31.22 11.23 38.99
CA ALA A 46 -31.61 9.97 38.35
C ALA A 46 -33.02 9.62 38.90
N PRO A 47 -33.87 8.75 38.29
CA PRO A 47 -33.43 7.46 37.74
C PRO A 47 -34.20 6.89 36.52
N THR A 48 -33.61 5.81 35.99
CA THR A 48 -34.21 4.64 35.30
C THR A 48 -35.11 4.85 34.08
N SER A 49 -34.65 4.33 32.94
CA SER A 49 -35.36 3.23 32.27
C SER A 49 -34.45 2.41 31.37
N SER A 50 -34.50 1.10 31.61
CA SER A 50 -33.88 0.04 30.82
C SER A 50 -34.56 -0.04 29.46
N SER A 51 -33.78 -0.01 28.39
CA SER A 51 -34.15 -0.65 27.12
C SER A 51 -32.89 -1.13 26.43
N ALA A 52 -32.70 -2.45 26.53
CA ALA A 52 -31.80 -3.21 25.70
C ALA A 52 -32.19 -3.02 24.23
N ALA A 53 -31.50 -2.09 23.55
CA ALA A 53 -31.49 -2.02 22.10
C ALA A 53 -30.26 -2.79 21.61
N LYS A 54 -30.52 -3.92 20.96
CA LYS A 54 -29.54 -4.75 20.26
C LYS A 54 -28.64 -3.86 19.41
N SER A 55 -27.34 -3.89 19.70
CA SER A 55 -26.31 -3.34 18.83
C SER A 55 -26.30 -4.13 17.52
N SER A 56 -27.10 -3.68 16.55
CA SER A 56 -26.84 -3.99 15.15
C SER A 56 -25.67 -3.11 14.75
N ALA A 57 -24.50 -3.72 14.59
CA ALA A 57 -23.35 -3.10 13.97
C ALA A 57 -23.77 -2.56 12.60
N ALA A 58 -24.00 -1.25 12.53
CA ALA A 58 -24.17 -0.55 11.28
C ALA A 58 -22.83 -0.59 10.55
N LYS A 59 -22.80 -1.28 9.41
CA LYS A 59 -21.75 -1.22 8.40
C LYS A 59 -21.45 0.27 8.12
N PRO A 60 -20.20 0.76 8.29
CA PRO A 60 -19.89 2.12 7.89
C PRO A 60 -19.92 2.16 6.37
N THR A 61 -20.98 2.75 5.81
CA THR A 61 -20.95 3.27 4.45
C THR A 61 -20.47 4.70 4.59
N ALA A 62 -19.14 4.89 4.69
CA ALA A 62 -18.54 6.21 4.65
C ALA A 62 -18.34 6.61 3.19
N ALA A 63 -19.34 7.31 2.65
CA ALA A 63 -19.18 8.16 1.48
C ALA A 63 -18.65 9.52 1.95
N ASP A 64 -17.64 10.02 1.25
CA ASP A 64 -17.25 11.44 1.13
C ASP A 64 -16.89 12.24 2.40
N ALA A 65 -15.96 11.73 3.21
CA ALA A 65 -15.18 12.56 4.13
C ALA A 65 -13.67 12.39 3.84
N PRO A 66 -12.85 13.47 3.90
CA PRO A 66 -11.40 13.34 3.83
C PRO A 66 -10.93 12.41 4.95
N VAL A 67 -10.23 11.33 4.61
CA VAL A 67 -9.69 10.38 5.59
C VAL A 67 -8.60 11.05 6.39
N ALA A 68 -8.70 10.98 7.71
CA ALA A 68 -7.64 11.42 8.60
C ALA A 68 -6.49 10.41 8.54
N SER A 69 -5.26 10.83 8.84
CA SER A 69 -4.08 9.96 8.80
C SER A 69 -4.17 8.71 9.70
N GLY A 70 -5.14 8.65 10.62
CA GLY A 70 -5.44 7.48 11.45
C GLY A 70 -6.14 6.34 10.72
N ASP A 71 -6.64 6.56 9.49
CA ASP A 71 -7.28 5.54 8.66
C ASP A 71 -6.29 4.78 7.75
N VAL A 72 -5.01 5.22 7.69
CA VAL A 72 -3.98 4.60 6.86
C VAL A 72 -3.52 3.27 7.46
N ALA A 73 -3.54 2.21 6.66
CA ALA A 73 -3.12 0.88 7.06
C ALA A 73 -1.65 0.87 7.52
N ALA A 74 -1.43 0.28 8.70
CA ALA A 74 -0.10 0.07 9.22
C ALA A 74 0.68 -0.95 8.36
N PRO A 75 2.02 -0.88 8.30
CA PRO A 75 2.82 -1.91 7.62
C PRO A 75 2.54 -3.32 8.16
N GLY A 76 2.40 -4.29 7.26
CA GLY A 76 2.05 -5.68 7.61
C GLY A 76 0.56 -5.92 7.84
N SER A 77 -0.31 -4.93 7.59
CA SER A 77 -1.76 -5.12 7.71
C SER A 77 -2.28 -6.13 6.68
N GLU A 78 -3.24 -6.94 7.12
CA GLU A 78 -3.90 -7.94 6.29
C GLU A 78 -5.40 -7.63 6.14
N PHE A 79 -5.91 -7.87 4.94
CA PHE A 79 -7.28 -7.60 4.51
C PHE A 79 -7.81 -8.80 3.72
N GLU A 80 -9.13 -8.96 3.66
CA GLU A 80 -9.76 -9.94 2.77
C GLU A 80 -9.86 -9.37 1.34
N VAL A 81 -9.81 -10.22 0.31
CA VAL A 81 -10.18 -9.81 -1.07
C VAL A 81 -11.61 -9.26 -1.05
N GLY A 82 -11.81 -8.11 -1.68
CA GLY A 82 -13.03 -7.29 -1.63
C GLY A 82 -13.03 -6.23 -0.53
N GLN A 83 -12.11 -6.28 0.43
CA GLN A 83 -11.97 -5.28 1.47
C GLN A 83 -11.13 -4.09 1.01
N ARG A 84 -11.59 -2.88 1.35
CA ARG A 84 -10.90 -1.61 1.08
C ARG A 84 -9.83 -1.36 2.14
N ALA A 85 -8.61 -1.02 1.72
CA ALA A 85 -7.55 -0.52 2.59
C ALA A 85 -7.05 0.84 2.11
N VAL A 86 -6.86 1.78 3.04
CA VAL A 86 -6.24 3.08 2.77
C VAL A 86 -4.73 2.96 2.98
N VAL A 87 -3.93 3.39 2.01
CA VAL A 87 -2.47 3.24 2.05
C VAL A 87 -1.78 4.51 1.57
N ASN A 88 -0.56 4.71 2.08
CA ASN A 88 0.34 5.68 1.48
C ASN A 88 0.77 5.21 0.09
N PHE A 89 0.84 6.14 -0.84
CA PHE A 89 1.13 5.90 -2.24
C PHE A 89 2.30 6.72 -2.73
N LYS A 90 3.17 6.08 -3.51
CA LYS A 90 4.28 6.71 -4.20
C LYS A 90 4.32 6.22 -5.65
N TYR A 91 4.42 7.16 -6.58
CA TYR A 91 4.61 6.88 -7.99
C TYR A 91 5.72 7.73 -8.59
N GLY A 92 6.70 7.07 -9.20
CA GLY A 92 7.91 7.73 -9.67
C GLY A 92 8.70 8.37 -8.51
N THR A 93 9.34 9.50 -8.78
CA THR A 93 10.18 10.22 -7.81
C THR A 93 9.47 11.39 -7.14
N SER A 94 8.34 11.85 -7.67
CA SER A 94 7.72 13.13 -7.28
C SER A 94 6.27 13.03 -6.81
N LYS A 95 5.54 11.96 -7.14
CA LYS A 95 4.13 11.84 -6.76
C LYS A 95 3.99 11.01 -5.50
N THR A 96 3.48 11.63 -4.45
CA THR A 96 3.13 10.97 -3.19
C THR A 96 1.74 11.40 -2.77
N GLY A 97 1.01 10.52 -2.10
CA GLY A 97 -0.35 10.80 -1.65
C GLY A 97 -0.94 9.64 -0.87
N VAL A 98 -2.23 9.68 -0.64
CA VAL A 98 -2.98 8.62 0.04
C VAL A 98 -4.06 8.11 -0.91
N ILE A 99 -4.11 6.80 -1.13
CA ILE A 99 -5.12 6.14 -1.95
C ILE A 99 -5.82 5.07 -1.13
N ALA A 100 -7.05 4.72 -1.51
CA ALA A 100 -7.63 3.45 -1.11
C ALA A 100 -7.48 2.44 -2.25
N ILE A 101 -7.11 1.22 -1.88
CA ILE A 101 -7.04 0.07 -2.77
C ILE A 101 -8.08 -0.94 -2.30
N THR A 102 -8.87 -1.44 -3.23
CA THR A 102 -9.69 -2.65 -3.04
C THR A 102 -9.24 -3.66 -4.08
N VAL A 103 -8.76 -4.82 -3.63
CA VAL A 103 -8.52 -5.96 -4.53
C VAL A 103 -9.86 -6.65 -4.74
N ASP A 104 -10.46 -6.46 -5.90
CA ASP A 104 -11.84 -6.87 -6.18
C ASP A 104 -11.93 -8.39 -6.42
N SER A 105 -10.98 -8.94 -7.18
CA SER A 105 -10.90 -10.37 -7.45
C SER A 105 -9.48 -10.82 -7.78
N ILE A 106 -9.22 -12.12 -7.55
CA ILE A 106 -8.00 -12.82 -7.95
C ILE A 106 -8.42 -14.12 -8.61
N GLU A 107 -8.26 -14.21 -9.92
CA GLU A 107 -8.81 -15.30 -10.73
C GLU A 107 -7.72 -15.94 -11.59
N ALA A 108 -7.73 -17.27 -11.72
CA ALA A 108 -6.91 -17.93 -12.72
C ALA A 108 -7.55 -17.72 -14.12
N GLY A 109 -6.74 -17.31 -15.08
CA GLY A 109 -7.14 -17.20 -16.49
C GLY A 109 -6.84 -18.47 -17.28
N ASP A 110 -7.19 -18.44 -18.56
CA ASP A 110 -6.87 -19.52 -19.49
C ASP A 110 -5.40 -19.41 -19.93
N PRO A 111 -4.59 -20.48 -19.89
CA PRO A 111 -3.24 -20.47 -20.47
C PRO A 111 -3.18 -19.97 -21.92
N ALA A 112 -4.25 -20.13 -22.70
CA ALA A 112 -4.36 -19.60 -24.06
C ALA A 112 -4.29 -18.06 -24.12
N ASP A 113 -4.65 -17.36 -23.04
CA ASP A 113 -4.53 -15.89 -22.95
C ASP A 113 -3.07 -15.43 -22.99
N LEU A 114 -2.13 -16.36 -22.72
CA LEU A 114 -0.70 -16.12 -22.82
C LEU A 114 -0.10 -16.52 -24.18
N ALA A 115 -0.89 -16.99 -25.15
CA ALA A 115 -0.39 -17.46 -26.44
C ALA A 115 0.48 -16.44 -27.17
N LYS A 116 0.19 -15.14 -27.04
CA LYS A 116 0.98 -14.06 -27.64
C LYS A 116 2.41 -13.94 -27.10
N TYR A 117 2.70 -14.55 -25.94
CA TYR A 117 4.04 -14.60 -25.35
C TYR A 117 4.86 -15.80 -25.85
N GLY A 118 4.28 -16.65 -26.71
CA GLY A 118 4.93 -17.79 -27.36
C GLY A 118 5.25 -18.93 -26.41
N ASP A 119 6.15 -19.83 -26.84
CA ASP A 119 6.49 -21.07 -26.12
C ASP A 119 7.03 -20.84 -24.69
N LYS A 120 7.53 -19.63 -24.39
CA LYS A 120 7.99 -19.27 -23.04
C LYS A 120 6.87 -19.26 -22.00
N ALA A 121 5.62 -19.10 -22.44
CA ALA A 121 4.45 -19.16 -21.57
C ALA A 121 3.78 -20.53 -21.53
N ALA A 122 4.34 -21.54 -22.20
CA ALA A 122 3.81 -22.90 -22.15
C ALA A 122 3.84 -23.45 -20.71
N GLY A 123 2.72 -23.98 -20.24
CA GLY A 123 2.58 -24.52 -18.88
C GLY A 123 2.48 -23.45 -17.77
N ILE A 124 2.35 -22.18 -18.16
CA ILE A 124 2.13 -21.06 -17.24
C ILE A 124 0.63 -20.74 -17.20
N THR A 125 0.11 -20.56 -15.99
CA THR A 125 -1.26 -20.11 -15.76
C THR A 125 -1.25 -18.61 -15.47
N PRO A 126 -1.97 -17.78 -16.23
CA PRO A 126 -2.15 -16.37 -15.89
C PRO A 126 -3.08 -16.23 -14.68
N PHE A 127 -2.85 -15.19 -13.88
CA PHE A 127 -3.74 -14.79 -12.80
C PHE A 127 -4.09 -13.31 -12.94
N TYR A 128 -5.37 -13.01 -12.84
CA TYR A 128 -5.94 -11.67 -13.01
C TYR A 128 -6.27 -11.09 -11.65
N ILE A 129 -5.48 -10.10 -11.23
CA ILE A 129 -5.75 -9.34 -10.00
C ILE A 129 -6.45 -8.06 -10.42
N ARG A 130 -7.77 -8.00 -10.21
CA ARG A 130 -8.56 -6.80 -10.49
C ARG A 130 -8.61 -5.94 -9.25
N ALA A 131 -8.39 -4.65 -9.41
CA ALA A 131 -8.41 -3.71 -8.31
C ALA A 131 -9.07 -2.39 -8.66
N THR A 132 -9.76 -1.84 -7.68
CA THR A 132 -10.31 -0.49 -7.69
C THR A 132 -9.41 0.40 -6.85
N VAL A 133 -9.04 1.55 -7.41
CA VAL A 133 -8.19 2.54 -6.76
C VAL A 133 -8.95 3.85 -6.63
N GLU A 134 -8.90 4.44 -5.45
CA GLU A 134 -9.53 5.71 -5.13
C GLU A 134 -8.48 6.69 -4.60
N ASN A 135 -8.45 7.90 -5.14
CA ASN A 135 -7.69 8.99 -4.57
C ASN A 135 -8.44 9.51 -3.35
N VAL A 136 -7.92 9.29 -2.15
CA VAL A 136 -8.60 9.72 -0.92
C VAL A 136 -7.91 10.91 -0.25
N GLY A 137 -6.63 11.13 -0.57
CA GLY A 137 -5.87 12.29 -0.09
C GLY A 137 -6.09 13.57 -0.91
N GLY A 138 -6.64 13.45 -2.12
CA GLY A 138 -6.88 14.60 -3.01
C GLY A 138 -5.60 15.20 -3.61
N THR A 139 -4.47 14.53 -3.52
CA THR A 139 -3.23 14.95 -4.18
C THR A 139 -3.30 14.70 -5.69
N ASP A 140 -2.57 15.47 -6.49
CA ASP A 140 -2.39 15.16 -7.92
C ASP A 140 -1.63 13.84 -8.11
N LEU A 141 -2.38 12.81 -8.50
CA LEU A 141 -1.88 11.48 -8.80
C LEU A 141 -2.22 11.08 -10.26
N ALA A 142 -2.47 12.05 -11.15
CA ALA A 142 -2.81 11.78 -12.54
C ALA A 142 -1.75 10.90 -13.24
N TYR A 143 -2.17 10.00 -14.13
CA TYR A 143 -1.29 9.09 -14.87
C TYR A 143 -0.45 8.11 -14.02
N SER A 144 -0.76 7.96 -12.74
CA SER A 144 -0.14 6.97 -11.88
C SER A 144 -0.65 5.55 -12.20
N SER A 145 0.20 4.55 -12.00
CA SER A 145 -0.17 3.14 -12.13
C SER A 145 -0.15 2.46 -10.77
N LEU A 146 -1.14 1.61 -10.49
CA LEU A 146 -1.06 0.71 -9.34
C LEU A 146 -0.09 -0.44 -9.63
N ARG A 147 0.73 -0.78 -8.64
CA ARG A 147 1.55 -2.00 -8.66
C ARG A 147 1.12 -2.90 -7.52
N LEU A 148 0.61 -4.08 -7.86
CA LEU A 148 0.37 -5.18 -6.93
C LEU A 148 1.25 -6.36 -7.33
N ARG A 149 1.56 -7.22 -6.35
CA ARG A 149 2.25 -8.49 -6.58
C ARG A 149 1.35 -9.62 -6.14
N GLY A 150 1.16 -10.62 -7.00
CA GLY A 150 0.47 -11.84 -6.63
C GLY A 150 1.30 -12.64 -5.63
N ILE A 151 0.65 -13.14 -4.58
CA ILE A 151 1.24 -14.01 -3.58
C ILE A 151 0.49 -15.34 -3.48
N LYS A 152 1.23 -16.38 -3.11
CA LYS A 152 0.72 -17.72 -2.81
C LYS A 152 0.19 -17.77 -1.37
N ALA A 153 -0.41 -18.89 -1.00
CA ALA A 153 -0.93 -19.12 0.36
C ALA A 153 0.15 -19.00 1.46
N ASP A 154 1.43 -19.25 1.14
CA ASP A 154 2.55 -19.08 2.05
C ASP A 154 3.07 -17.63 2.15
N GLY A 155 2.38 -16.67 1.51
CA GLY A 155 2.74 -15.26 1.50
C GLY A 155 3.86 -14.88 0.51
N LYS A 156 4.49 -15.86 -0.15
CA LYS A 156 5.57 -15.59 -1.11
C LYS A 156 5.00 -15.23 -2.48
N THR A 157 5.74 -14.40 -3.22
CA THR A 157 5.39 -14.12 -4.62
C THR A 157 5.53 -15.35 -5.50
N SER A 158 4.87 -15.35 -6.67
CA SER A 158 5.14 -16.36 -7.69
C SER A 158 6.62 -16.41 -8.07
N SER A 159 7.08 -17.60 -8.46
CA SER A 159 8.37 -17.80 -9.11
C SER A 159 8.40 -17.32 -10.57
N VAL A 160 7.24 -17.06 -11.18
CA VAL A 160 7.10 -16.60 -12.55
C VAL A 160 6.88 -15.09 -12.57
N ILE A 161 7.62 -14.40 -13.44
CA ILE A 161 7.41 -12.99 -13.74
C ILE A 161 6.96 -12.87 -15.18
N ILE A 162 5.77 -12.29 -15.37
CA ILE A 162 5.27 -11.88 -16.67
C ILE A 162 5.07 -10.36 -16.65
N THR A 163 5.42 -9.72 -17.76
CA THR A 163 5.21 -8.28 -17.95
C THR A 163 4.35 -8.10 -19.19
N GLY A 164 3.26 -7.36 -19.03
CA GLY A 164 2.31 -7.08 -20.08
C GLY A 164 0.88 -7.25 -19.57
N GLU A 165 -0.02 -7.46 -20.52
CA GLU A 165 -1.46 -7.53 -20.30
C GLU A 165 -2.06 -8.64 -21.17
N THR A 166 -3.31 -9.01 -20.96
CA THR A 166 -4.08 -9.89 -21.85
C THR A 166 -5.40 -9.22 -22.17
N ASP A 167 -6.14 -9.69 -23.17
CA ASP A 167 -7.46 -9.12 -23.49
C ASP A 167 -8.40 -9.19 -22.29
N ASN A 168 -8.23 -10.23 -21.45
CA ASN A 168 -8.96 -10.42 -20.20
C ASN A 168 -8.42 -9.60 -19.02
N CYS A 169 -7.21 -9.04 -19.13
CA CYS A 169 -6.55 -8.30 -18.06
C CYS A 169 -5.72 -7.13 -18.61
N GLN A 170 -6.41 -6.01 -18.85
CA GLN A 170 -5.81 -4.76 -19.32
C GLN A 170 -5.31 -3.92 -18.14
N THR A 171 -4.07 -3.44 -18.22
CA THR A 171 -3.53 -2.54 -17.20
C THR A 171 -3.95 -1.12 -17.50
N VAL A 172 -4.74 -0.53 -16.60
CA VAL A 172 -5.21 0.85 -16.72
C VAL A 172 -4.47 1.73 -15.73
N ASN A 173 -4.05 2.90 -16.20
CA ASN A 173 -3.46 3.95 -15.37
C ASN A 173 -4.53 4.97 -14.98
N ALA A 174 -4.26 5.70 -13.90
CA ALA A 174 -5.08 6.83 -13.49
C ALA A 174 -5.22 7.85 -14.63
N GLY A 175 -6.45 8.33 -14.85
CA GLY A 175 -6.71 9.40 -15.83
C GLY A 175 -6.18 10.76 -15.40
N LYS A 176 -6.32 11.76 -16.27
CA LYS A 176 -5.97 13.17 -16.00
C LYS A 176 -6.74 13.76 -14.81
N ASP A 177 -7.91 13.21 -14.48
CA ASP A 177 -8.81 13.72 -13.45
C ASP A 177 -8.56 13.06 -12.08
N PHE A 178 -7.54 12.21 -11.95
CA PHE A 178 -7.16 11.56 -10.69
C PHE A 178 -6.35 12.51 -9.79
N THR A 179 -6.88 13.72 -9.59
CA THR A 179 -6.24 14.84 -8.89
C THR A 179 -7.07 15.35 -7.71
N THR A 180 -8.25 14.78 -7.48
CA THR A 180 -9.17 15.18 -6.42
C THR A 180 -9.55 13.98 -5.55
N ALA A 181 -9.96 14.25 -4.31
CA ALA A 181 -10.50 13.21 -3.45
C ALA A 181 -11.76 12.59 -4.08
N GLY A 182 -11.95 11.28 -3.90
CA GLY A 182 -13.03 10.51 -4.47
C GLY A 182 -12.85 10.08 -5.94
N ALA A 183 -11.83 10.60 -6.66
CA ALA A 183 -11.53 10.15 -8.02
C ALA A 183 -11.15 8.67 -8.02
N LYS A 184 -11.65 7.90 -9.00
CA LYS A 184 -11.49 6.44 -9.05
C LYS A 184 -11.08 5.93 -10.42
N PHE A 185 -10.35 4.83 -10.44
CA PHE A 185 -10.16 4.01 -11.63
C PHE A 185 -10.08 2.52 -11.26
N GLN A 186 -10.35 1.67 -12.24
CA GLN A 186 -10.18 0.23 -12.11
C GLN A 186 -9.03 -0.22 -12.99
N THR A 187 -8.29 -1.23 -12.55
CA THR A 187 -7.14 -1.75 -13.27
C THR A 187 -7.01 -3.26 -13.06
N CYS A 188 -6.35 -3.94 -14.00
CA CYS A 188 -5.99 -5.34 -13.86
C CYS A 188 -4.47 -5.49 -13.87
N VAL A 189 -3.95 -6.23 -12.88
CA VAL A 189 -2.54 -6.59 -12.79
C VAL A 189 -2.39 -8.05 -13.17
N LEU A 190 -1.77 -8.29 -14.33
CA LEU A 190 -1.44 -9.63 -14.80
C LEU A 190 -0.33 -10.21 -13.95
N GLN A 191 -0.60 -11.36 -13.34
CA GLN A 191 0.41 -12.22 -12.70
C GLN A 191 0.43 -13.57 -13.41
N ALA A 192 1.42 -14.38 -13.07
CA ALA A 192 1.56 -15.71 -13.62
C ALA A 192 2.04 -16.65 -12.53
N GLY A 193 1.77 -17.94 -12.69
CA GLY A 193 2.32 -19.00 -11.87
C GLY A 193 2.54 -20.25 -12.72
N ASN A 194 3.46 -21.10 -12.30
CA ASN A 194 3.56 -22.45 -12.87
C ASN A 194 2.29 -23.25 -12.54
N ALA A 195 2.00 -24.33 -13.26
CA ALA A 195 0.78 -25.13 -13.08
C ALA A 195 0.48 -25.57 -11.62
N ALA A 196 1.51 -25.71 -10.77
CA ALA A 196 1.37 -26.07 -9.35
C ALA A 196 1.24 -24.85 -8.41
N GLU A 197 1.50 -23.64 -8.89
CA GLU A 197 1.38 -22.41 -8.11
C GLU A 197 -0.03 -21.82 -8.26
N LYS A 198 -0.66 -21.54 -7.11
CA LYS A 198 -1.90 -20.77 -7.06
C LYS A 198 -1.62 -19.41 -6.42
N ILE A 199 -2.02 -18.35 -7.11
CA ILE A 199 -2.06 -17.01 -6.53
C ILE A 199 -3.37 -16.87 -5.77
N THR A 200 -3.28 -16.69 -4.46
CA THR A 200 -4.43 -16.61 -3.55
C THR A 200 -4.50 -15.25 -2.85
N GLY A 201 -3.58 -14.35 -3.14
CA GLY A 201 -3.55 -13.02 -2.55
C GLY A 201 -2.78 -12.03 -3.40
N ALA A 202 -2.85 -10.78 -2.99
CA ALA A 202 -2.10 -9.68 -3.56
C ALA A 202 -1.42 -8.90 -2.45
N LYS A 203 -0.25 -8.35 -2.75
CA LYS A 203 0.45 -7.44 -1.82
C LYS A 203 0.79 -6.12 -2.48
N TYR A 204 0.84 -5.09 -1.64
CA TYR A 204 1.25 -3.74 -1.97
C TYR A 204 2.49 -3.35 -1.14
N ASP A 205 3.58 -3.02 -1.83
CA ASP A 205 4.89 -2.69 -1.26
C ASP A 205 5.55 -1.47 -1.93
N ALA A 206 4.77 -0.65 -2.66
CA ALA A 206 5.32 0.45 -3.45
C ALA A 206 5.74 1.68 -2.62
N ALA A 207 5.18 1.85 -1.41
CA ALA A 207 5.62 2.88 -0.48
C ALA A 207 6.71 2.36 0.47
N GLU A 208 7.60 3.25 0.91
CA GLU A 208 8.85 2.89 1.60
C GLU A 208 8.60 2.13 2.90
N GLU A 209 7.58 2.53 3.66
CA GLU A 209 7.14 1.88 4.89
C GLU A 209 6.64 0.44 4.67
N TYR A 210 6.12 0.12 3.48
CA TYR A 210 5.56 -1.19 3.15
C TYR A 210 6.58 -2.14 2.51
N THR A 211 7.78 -1.66 2.19
CA THR A 211 8.80 -2.47 1.48
C THR A 211 9.17 -3.74 2.25
N LYS A 212 9.25 -3.67 3.59
CA LYS A 212 9.59 -4.81 4.46
C LYS A 212 8.35 -5.55 4.98
N SER A 213 7.28 -4.82 5.22
CA SER A 213 6.03 -5.31 5.78
C SER A 213 4.88 -4.83 4.91
N PRO A 214 4.60 -5.53 3.79
CA PRO A 214 3.62 -5.09 2.82
C PRO A 214 2.20 -5.11 3.38
N VAL A 215 1.31 -4.33 2.77
CA VAL A 215 -0.13 -4.50 2.97
C VAL A 215 -0.60 -5.66 2.09
N VAL A 216 -1.41 -6.57 2.65
CA VAL A 216 -1.78 -7.83 1.99
C VAL A 216 -3.28 -8.01 1.93
N TRP A 217 -3.78 -8.46 0.78
CA TRP A 217 -5.13 -8.98 0.58
C TRP A 217 -5.07 -10.50 0.37
N LYS A 218 -5.84 -11.25 1.14
CA LYS A 218 -5.95 -12.72 1.04
C LYS A 218 -7.37 -13.13 0.66
N GLY A 219 -7.49 -14.13 -0.21
CA GLY A 219 -8.76 -14.74 -0.62
C GLY A 219 -8.77 -16.25 -0.43
#